data_AF-A0A1C0BXM6-F1
#
_entry.id   AF-A0A1C0BXM6-F1
#
_cell.length_a   1.000
_cell.length_b   1.000
_cell.length_c   1.000
_cell.angle_alpha   90.00
_cell.angle_beta   90.00
_cell.angle_gamma   90.00
#
_symmetry.space_group_name_H-M   'P 1'
#
loop_
_entity.id
_entity.type
_entity.pdbx_description
1 polymer ?
#
loop_
_entity_poly.entity_id
_entity_poly.type
_entity_poly.pdbx_seq_one_letter_code
_entity_poly.pdbx_strand_id
1 'polypeptide(L)'
;MDVLEIRYENGHMTINVPVYFPCLQKHARKLFPMIKRYCTGKDRAALGRYLYLLRAFLQAQMETGDGFSGVPPDWEYGSRFVTYSVTERKSLYKRADSNYRLYCKLEVDDEWMK
;
A
#
# COMPACT_ATOMS: atom_id res chain seq x y z
N MET A 1 3.63 -7.71 6.35
CA MET A 1 2.58 -7.22 7.25
C MET A 1 1.26 -7.68 6.65
N ASP A 2 0.64 -8.66 7.28
CA ASP A 2 -0.62 -9.25 6.82
C ASP A 2 -1.84 -8.46 7.25
N VAL A 3 -1.83 -8.00 8.50
CA VAL A 3 -2.98 -7.34 9.12
C VAL A 3 -2.53 -6.02 9.73
N LEU A 4 -3.29 -4.96 9.45
CA LEU A 4 -3.18 -3.67 10.12
C LEU A 4 -4.38 -3.48 11.03
N GLU A 5 -4.12 -3.29 12.33
CA GLU A 5 -5.14 -2.98 13.32
C GLU A 5 -5.18 -1.47 13.59
N ILE A 6 -6.38 -0.90 13.58
CA ILE A 6 -6.63 0.52 13.81
C ILE A 6 -7.56 0.59 15.03
N ARG A 7 -7.03 1.05 16.16
CA ARG A 7 -7.77 1.17 17.42
C ARG A 7 -8.11 2.62 17.69
N TYR A 8 -9.38 2.91 17.94
CA TYR A 8 -9.88 4.23 18.30
C TYR A 8 -10.78 4.11 19.53
N GLU A 9 -11.14 5.23 20.16
CA GLU A 9 -11.75 5.25 21.50
C GLU A 9 -13.02 4.38 21.64
N ASN A 10 -13.83 4.28 20.58
CA ASN A 10 -15.09 3.53 20.58
C ASN A 10 -15.06 2.23 19.77
N GLY A 11 -13.89 1.73 19.36
CA GLY A 11 -13.82 0.48 18.62
C GLY A 11 -12.48 0.20 17.94
N HIS A 12 -12.46 -0.83 17.12
CA HIS A 12 -11.30 -1.19 16.33
C HIS A 12 -11.73 -1.65 14.94
N MET A 13 -10.80 -1.52 14.00
CA MET A 13 -10.93 -2.00 12.63
C MET A 13 -9.66 -2.76 12.25
N THR A 14 -9.83 -3.91 11.60
CA THR A 14 -8.72 -4.70 11.06
C THR A 14 -8.75 -4.70 9.54
N ILE A 15 -7.57 -4.61 8.93
CA ILE A 15 -7.41 -4.60 7.48
C ILE A 15 -6.46 -5.70 7.11
N ASN A 16 -6.91 -6.65 6.28
CA ASN A 16 -6.02 -7.58 5.60
C ASN A 16 -5.31 -6.82 4.47
N VAL A 17 -4.08 -6.39 4.74
CA VAL A 17 -3.32 -5.46 3.89
C VAL A 17 -3.06 -6.04 2.50
N PRO A 18 -2.62 -7.31 2.36
CA PRO A 18 -2.43 -7.96 1.05
C PRO A 18 -3.69 -8.05 0.19
N VAL A 19 -4.86 -8.20 0.82
CA VAL A 19 -6.13 -8.32 0.11
C VAL A 19 -6.72 -6.95 -0.21
N TYR A 20 -6.56 -5.99 0.69
CA TYR A 20 -7.19 -4.68 0.56
C TYR A 20 -6.46 -3.77 -0.43
N PHE A 21 -5.12 -3.84 -0.47
CA PHE A 21 -4.31 -2.97 -1.31
C PHE A 21 -3.82 -3.68 -2.59
N PRO A 22 -3.84 -2.99 -3.75
CA PRO A 22 -4.14 -1.56 -3.92
C PRO A 22 -5.65 -1.27 -3.94
N CYS A 23 -6.09 -0.28 -3.14
CA CYS A 23 -7.51 0.05 -2.98
C CYS A 23 -7.90 1.28 -3.82
N LEU A 24 -9.20 1.48 -4.06
CA LEU A 24 -9.66 2.65 -4.82
C LEU A 24 -9.29 3.94 -4.09
N GLN A 25 -8.97 5.00 -4.85
CA GLN A 25 -8.51 6.27 -4.27
C GLN A 25 -9.51 6.88 -3.27
N LYS A 26 -10.82 6.69 -3.49
CA LYS A 26 -11.87 7.14 -2.55
C LYS A 26 -11.76 6.48 -1.17
N HIS A 27 -11.27 5.24 -1.11
CA HIS A 27 -11.07 4.52 0.15
C HIS A 27 -9.76 4.98 0.80
N ALA A 28 -8.67 5.06 0.03
CA ALA A 28 -7.38 5.55 0.52
C ALA A 28 -7.48 6.93 1.18
N ARG A 29 -8.23 7.88 0.57
CA ARG A 29 -8.46 9.23 1.11
C ARG A 29 -9.17 9.25 2.48
N LYS A 30 -9.99 8.24 2.77
CA LYS A 30 -10.67 8.10 4.08
C LYS A 30 -9.79 7.35 5.08
N LEU A 31 -9.13 6.30 4.61
CA LEU A 31 -8.42 5.36 5.44
C LEU A 31 -7.08 5.90 5.94
N PHE A 32 -6.27 6.52 5.08
CA PHE A 32 -4.92 6.94 5.47
C PHE A 32 -4.90 8.00 6.59
N PRO A 33 -5.81 9.00 6.64
CA PRO A 33 -5.92 9.88 7.80
C PRO A 33 -6.24 9.14 9.10
N MET A 34 -7.08 8.09 9.06
CA MET A 34 -7.37 7.26 10.24
C MET A 34 -6.13 6.49 10.69
N ILE A 35 -5.39 5.90 9.74
CA ILE A 35 -4.13 5.21 10.03
C ILE A 35 -3.11 6.18 10.64
N LYS A 36 -2.98 7.39 10.08
CA LYS A 36 -2.09 8.43 10.63
C LYS A 36 -2.45 8.77 12.08
N ARG A 37 -3.74 8.90 12.38
CA ARG A 37 -4.23 9.30 13.70
C ARG A 37 -4.14 8.19 14.75
N TYR A 38 -4.38 6.95 14.37
CA TYR A 38 -4.65 5.87 15.34
C TYR A 38 -3.63 4.72 15.32
N CYS A 39 -2.80 4.59 14.28
CA CYS A 39 -1.77 3.54 14.25
C CYS A 39 -0.44 4.01 14.84
N THR A 40 0.35 3.05 15.34
CA THR A 40 1.69 3.34 15.85
C THR A 40 2.64 3.75 14.72
N GLY A 41 3.73 4.45 15.04
CA GLY A 41 4.77 4.77 14.05
C GLY A 41 5.37 3.52 13.38
N LYS A 42 5.45 2.39 14.10
CA LYS A 42 5.91 1.11 13.57
C LYS A 42 4.96 0.56 12.51
N ASP A 43 3.66 0.58 12.78
CA ASP A 43 2.65 0.10 11.83
C ASP A 43 2.58 0.98 10.59
N ARG A 44 2.70 2.30 10.77
CA ARG A 44 2.80 3.26 9.68
C ARG A 44 4.02 3.00 8.79
N ALA A 45 5.20 2.85 9.39
CA ALA A 45 6.41 2.50 8.64
C ALA A 45 6.29 1.16 7.89
N ALA A 46 5.69 0.14 8.53
CA ALA A 46 5.44 -1.15 7.91
C ALA A 46 4.46 -1.06 6.71
N LEU A 47 3.39 -0.26 6.84
CA LEU A 47 2.46 0.01 5.75
C LEU A 47 3.13 0.79 4.61
N GLY A 48 3.90 1.82 4.93
CA GLY A 48 4.65 2.60 3.94
C GLY A 48 5.58 1.72 3.12
N ARG A 49 6.35 0.85 3.80
CA ARG A 49 7.21 -0.15 3.15
C ARG A 49 6.40 -1.10 2.26
N TYR A 50 5.25 -1.60 2.74
CA TYR A 50 4.39 -2.48 1.95
C TYR A 50 3.89 -1.79 0.67
N LEU A 51 3.37 -0.56 0.78
CA LEU A 51 2.84 0.20 -0.36
C LEU A 51 3.94 0.52 -1.39
N TYR A 52 5.16 0.82 -0.92
CA TYR A 52 6.33 1.01 -1.78
C TYR A 52 6.65 -0.27 -2.58
N LEU A 53 6.76 -1.42 -1.89
CA LEU A 53 7.08 -2.70 -2.54
C LEU A 53 5.97 -3.13 -3.51
N LEU A 54 4.70 -2.97 -3.15
CA LEU A 54 3.57 -3.25 -4.02
C LEU A 54 3.60 -2.40 -5.29
N ARG A 55 3.92 -1.11 -5.17
CA ARG A 55 4.08 -0.22 -6.32
C ARG A 55 5.24 -0.69 -7.23
N ALA A 56 6.39 -1.02 -6.65
CA ALA A 56 7.56 -1.47 -7.39
C ALA A 56 7.27 -2.78 -8.16
N PHE A 57 6.67 -3.77 -7.49
CA PHE A 57 6.28 -5.04 -8.12
C PHE A 57 5.32 -4.83 -9.29
N LEU A 58 4.27 -4.03 -9.09
CA LEU A 58 3.25 -3.82 -10.13
C LEU A 58 3.81 -2.98 -11.30
N GLN A 59 4.78 -2.11 -11.04
CA GLN A 59 5.51 -1.40 -12.07
C GLN A 59 6.33 -2.37 -12.93
N ALA A 60 7.12 -3.24 -12.30
CA ALA A 60 7.91 -4.26 -13.00
C ALA A 60 7.01 -5.18 -13.84
N GLN A 61 5.91 -5.69 -13.25
CA GLN A 61 4.92 -6.51 -13.96
C GLN A 61 4.34 -5.84 -15.21
N MET A 62 4.18 -4.51 -15.17
CA MET A 62 3.68 -3.71 -16.29
C MET A 62 4.74 -3.54 -17.38
N GLU A 63 6.00 -3.29 -17.01
CA GLU A 63 7.09 -2.96 -17.93
C GLU A 63 7.70 -4.20 -18.60
N THR A 64 7.95 -5.26 -17.82
CA THR A 64 8.74 -6.43 -18.27
C THR A 64 7.93 -7.72 -18.26
N GLY A 65 6.75 -7.72 -17.62
CA GLY A 65 6.00 -8.95 -17.33
C GLY A 65 6.60 -9.77 -16.18
N ASP A 66 7.75 -9.38 -15.65
CA ASP A 66 8.34 -9.90 -14.42
C ASP A 66 7.99 -8.94 -13.28
N GLY A 67 7.53 -9.49 -12.16
CA GLY A 67 7.11 -8.70 -10.99
C GLY A 67 8.16 -8.62 -9.91
N PHE A 68 9.13 -9.53 -9.92
CA PHE A 68 10.04 -9.70 -8.81
C PHE A 68 11.29 -8.82 -8.93
N SER A 69 11.55 -8.29 -10.12
CA SER A 69 12.58 -7.27 -10.34
C SER A 69 12.30 -6.02 -9.49
N GLY A 70 13.10 -5.82 -8.43
CA GLY A 70 13.02 -4.63 -7.57
C GLY A 70 12.25 -4.82 -6.25
N VAL A 71 11.80 -6.03 -5.93
CA VAL A 71 11.27 -6.38 -4.61
C VAL A 71 12.11 -7.49 -3.95
N PRO A 72 12.12 -7.58 -2.61
CA PRO A 72 12.82 -8.64 -1.91
C PRO A 72 12.37 -10.04 -2.36
N PRO A 73 13.28 -11.01 -2.51
CA PRO A 73 12.95 -12.38 -2.93
C PRO A 73 11.98 -13.10 -2.00
N ASP A 74 11.96 -12.72 -0.73
CA ASP A 74 11.09 -13.23 0.33
C ASP A 74 9.74 -12.52 0.39
N TRP A 75 9.39 -11.68 -0.59
CA TRP A 75 8.12 -10.96 -0.57
C TRP A 75 6.93 -11.87 -0.95
N GLU A 76 6.36 -12.50 0.07
CA GLU A 76 5.32 -13.55 -0.02
C GLU A 76 4.04 -13.15 -0.78
N TYR A 77 3.76 -11.85 -0.96
CA TYR A 77 2.52 -11.39 -1.59
C TYR A 77 2.63 -11.13 -3.09
N GLY A 78 3.84 -11.08 -3.66
CA GLY A 78 4.02 -10.77 -5.09
C GLY A 78 3.32 -11.79 -6.00
N SER A 79 3.34 -13.07 -5.63
CA SER A 79 2.73 -14.17 -6.39
C SER A 79 1.24 -14.00 -6.68
N ARG A 80 0.49 -13.30 -5.81
CA ARG A 80 -0.97 -13.10 -5.95
C ARG A 80 -1.34 -12.21 -7.15
N PHE A 81 -0.38 -11.47 -7.69
CA PHE A 81 -0.60 -10.47 -8.73
C PHE A 81 -0.03 -10.86 -10.11
N VAL A 82 0.40 -12.11 -10.28
CA VAL A 82 1.13 -12.58 -11.48
C VAL A 82 0.18 -12.96 -12.64
N THR A 83 -1.09 -13.25 -12.38
CA THR A 83 -2.02 -13.82 -13.38
C THR A 83 -2.87 -12.79 -14.15
N TYR A 84 -2.56 -11.48 -14.07
CA TYR A 84 -3.39 -10.43 -14.66
C TYR A 84 -3.07 -10.12 -16.13
N SER A 85 -4.10 -9.74 -16.90
CA SER A 85 -3.92 -9.20 -18.26
C SER A 85 -3.12 -7.89 -18.24
N VAL A 86 -2.58 -7.48 -19.39
CA VAL A 86 -1.80 -6.24 -19.52
C VAL A 86 -2.62 -5.00 -19.08
N THR A 87 -3.90 -4.95 -19.45
CA THR A 87 -4.81 -3.85 -19.09
C THR A 87 -5.05 -3.79 -17.58
N GLU A 88 -5.24 -4.95 -16.94
CA GLU A 88 -5.43 -5.05 -15.49
C GLU A 88 -4.15 -4.66 -14.75
N ARG A 89 -2.98 -5.12 -15.20
CA ARG A 89 -1.68 -4.74 -14.63
C ARG A 89 -1.48 -3.23 -14.64
N LYS A 90 -1.76 -2.57 -15.77
CA LYS A 90 -1.66 -1.10 -15.88
C LYS A 90 -2.63 -0.38 -14.92
N SER A 91 -3.84 -0.89 -14.76
CA SER A 91 -4.83 -0.34 -13.82
C SER A 91 -4.40 -0.50 -12.35
N LEU A 92 -3.90 -1.69 -12.01
CA LEU A 92 -3.40 -2.00 -10.66
C LEU A 92 -2.18 -1.15 -10.31
N TYR A 93 -1.22 -1.01 -11.22
CA TYR A 93 -0.06 -0.13 -11.03
C TYR A 93 -0.49 1.31 -10.76
N LYS A 94 -1.35 1.89 -11.60
CA LYS A 94 -1.85 3.26 -11.41
C LYS A 94 -2.51 3.46 -10.04
N ARG A 95 -3.24 2.45 -9.58
CA ARG A 95 -3.90 2.47 -8.26
C ARG A 95 -2.88 2.39 -7.13
N ALA A 96 -1.91 1.48 -7.22
CA ALA A 96 -0.83 1.34 -6.25
C ALA A 96 0.03 2.61 -6.15
N ASP A 97 0.38 3.22 -7.28
CA ASP A 97 1.12 4.49 -7.34
C ASP A 97 0.31 5.62 -6.70
N SER A 98 -0.99 5.71 -6.98
CA SER A 98 -1.87 6.72 -6.39
C SER A 98 -2.06 6.54 -4.87
N ASN A 99 -2.14 5.30 -4.39
CA ASN A 99 -2.18 4.97 -2.97
C ASN A 99 -0.84 5.36 -2.31
N TYR A 100 0.29 4.95 -2.86
CA TYR A 100 1.61 5.24 -2.31
C TYR A 100 1.89 6.74 -2.22
N ARG A 101 1.65 7.50 -3.31
CA ARG A 101 1.86 8.96 -3.31
C ARG A 101 1.00 9.69 -2.29
N LEU A 102 -0.26 9.29 -2.16
CA LEU A 102 -1.17 9.87 -1.16
C LEU A 102 -0.67 9.58 0.26
N TYR A 103 -0.22 8.35 0.51
CA TYR A 103 0.33 7.96 1.80
C TYR A 103 1.57 8.78 2.15
N CYS A 104 2.54 8.89 1.23
CA CYS A 104 3.74 9.69 1.45
C CYS A 104 3.43 11.17 1.71
N LYS A 105 2.49 11.77 0.96
CA LYS A 105 2.10 13.17 1.20
C LYS A 105 1.64 13.40 2.64
N LEU A 106 0.83 12.49 3.17
CA LEU A 106 0.31 12.60 4.54
C LEU A 106 1.40 12.45 5.61
N GLU A 107 2.45 11.68 5.33
CA GLU A 107 3.61 11.54 6.22
C GLU A 107 4.57 12.74 6.11
N VAL A 108 4.76 13.32 4.91
CA VAL A 108 5.64 14.49 4.67
C VAL A 108 5.04 15.80 5.19
N ASP A 109 3.71 15.98 5.13
CA ASP A 109 3.04 17.20 5.63
C ASP A 109 3.29 17.44 7.16
N ASP A 110 3.83 16.45 7.90
CA ASP A 110 4.23 16.57 9.32
C ASP A 110 5.66 17.11 9.53
N GLU A 111 6.60 16.87 8.61
CA GLU A 111 7.99 17.35 8.75
C GLU A 111 8.10 18.87 8.64
N TRP A 112 7.17 19.51 7.92
CA TRP A 112 7.11 20.97 7.77
C TRP A 112 6.28 21.70 8.84
N MET A 113 5.58 20.96 9.71
CA MET A 113 4.72 21.49 10.79
C MET A 113 5.36 21.35 12.18
N LYS A 114 6.64 20.95 12.26
CA LYS A 114 7.48 20.95 13.46
C LYS A 114 8.52 22.06 13.37
#